data_AF-A0A8G9HWR4-F1
#
_entry.id   AF-A0A8G9HWR4-F1
#
_cell.length_a   1.000
_cell.length_b   1.000
_cell.length_c   1.000
_cell.angle_alpha   90.00
_cell.angle_beta   90.00
_cell.angle_gamma   90.00
#
_symmetry.space_group_name_H-M   'P 1'
#
loop_
_entity.id
_entity.type
_entity.pdbx_description
1 polymer ?
#
loop_
_entity_poly.entity_id
_entity_poly.type
_entity_poly.pdbx_seq_one_letter_code
_entity_poly.pdbx_strand_id
1 'polypeptide(L)' 'MSALAVFSFQEEHQVRVVMINGEPWFVASDVCMAAGIDSTAIRKLDEDEKGQAR' A
#
# COMPACT_ATOMS: atom_id res chain seq x y z
N MET A 1 3.51 19.05 -0.73
CA MET A 1 2.10 18.66 -0.50
C MET A 1 1.83 17.43 -1.35
N SER A 2 1.88 16.22 -0.78
CA SER A 2 1.57 14.99 -1.51
C SER A 2 0.06 14.80 -1.58
N ALA A 3 -0.49 14.72 -2.78
CA ALA A 3 -1.90 14.42 -2.98
C ALA A 3 -2.14 12.93 -2.71
N LEU A 4 -3.01 12.62 -1.74
CA LEU A 4 -3.41 11.26 -1.43
C LEU A 4 -4.49 10.83 -2.43
N ALA A 5 -4.19 9.82 -3.23
CA ALA A 5 -5.13 9.25 -4.19
C ALA A 5 -5.65 7.92 -3.65
N VAL A 6 -6.98 7.77 -3.58
CA VAL A 6 -7.62 6.51 -3.17
C VAL A 6 -8.05 5.78 -4.43
N PHE A 7 -7.54 4.58 -4.63
CA PHE A 7 -7.99 3.70 -5.70
C PHE A 7 -9.00 2.70 -5.12
N SER A 8 -10.16 2.58 -5.75
CA SER A 8 -11.19 1.62 -5.36
C SER A 8 -11.02 0.34 -6.18
N PHE A 9 -10.63 -0.76 -5.53
CA PHE A 9 -10.46 -2.06 -6.17
C PHE A 9 -11.65 -2.94 -5.80
N GLN A 10 -12.61 -3.06 -6.73
CA GLN A 10 -13.94 -3.62 -6.46
C GLN A 10 -14.67 -2.86 -5.33
N GLU A 11 -16.00 -2.89 -5.29
CA GLU A 11 -16.76 -1.98 -4.41
C GLU A 11 -16.47 -2.15 -2.90
N GLU A 12 -15.83 -3.26 -2.51
CA GLU A 12 -15.62 -3.64 -1.10
C GLU A 12 -14.22 -3.35 -0.54
N HIS A 13 -13.20 -3.08 -1.36
CA HIS A 13 -11.83 -2.95 -0.86
C HIS A 13 -11.15 -1.64 -1.29
N GLN A 14 -11.05 -0.72 -0.33
CA GLN A 14 -10.35 0.55 -0.51
C GLN A 14 -8.85 0.36 -0.23
N VAL A 15 -8.00 0.71 -1.20
CA VAL A 15 -6.54 0.68 -1.05
C VAL A 15 -5.98 2.09 -1.17
N ARG A 16 -5.36 2.58 -0.10
CA ARG A 16 -4.74 3.91 -0.09
C ARG A 16 -3.39 3.91 -0.82
N VAL A 17 -3.16 4.99 -1.58
CA VAL A 17 -1.89 5.23 -2.29
C VAL A 17 -1.30 6.58 -1.87
N VAL A 18 0.01 6.59 -1.66
CA VAL A 18 0.80 7.78 -1.36
C VAL A 18 1.88 7.96 -2.43
N MET A 19 2.13 9.21 -2.83
CA MET A 19 3.21 9.53 -3.76
C MET A 19 4.51 9.78 -2.97
N ILE A 20 5.53 8.96 -3.22
CA ILE A 20 6.87 9.08 -2.63
C ILE A 20 7.88 9.16 -3.77
N ASN A 21 8.68 10.23 -3.81
CA ASN A 21 9.70 10.46 -4.86
C ASN A 21 9.17 10.36 -6.31
N GLY A 22 7.89 10.68 -6.54
CA GLY A 22 7.27 10.59 -7.87
C GLY A 22 6.70 9.20 -8.20
N GLU A 23 6.85 8.23 -7.30
CA GLU A 23 6.35 6.87 -7.47
C GLU A 23 5.12 6.63 -6.57
N PRO A 24 4.13 5.85 -7.04
CA PRO A 24 2.98 5.47 -6.23
C PRO A 24 3.32 4.31 -5.29
N TRP A 25 3.03 4.50 -4.01
CA TRP A 25 3.25 3.50 -2.97
C TRP A 25 1.93 3.12 -2.31
N PHE A 26 1.71 1.83 -2.11
CA PHE A 26 0.49 1.33 -1.47
C PHE A 26 0.66 1.21 0.03
N VAL A 27 -0.42 1.47 0.77
CA VAL A 27 -0.46 1.14 2.19
C VAL A 27 -0.58 -0.39 2.33
N ALA A 28 0.48 -1.02 2.82
CA ALA A 28 0.61 -2.47 2.85
C ALA A 28 -0.52 -3.17 3.63
N SER A 29 -1.03 -2.56 4.72
CA SER A 29 -2.18 -3.10 5.46
C SER A 29 -3.43 -3.22 4.60
N ASP A 30 -3.67 -2.24 3.74
CA ASP A 30 -4.87 -2.19 2.90
C ASP A 30 -4.77 -3.23 1.78
N VAL A 31 -3.57 -3.41 1.22
CA VAL A 31 -3.30 -4.46 0.22
C VAL A 31 -3.51 -5.85 0.81
N CYS A 32 -2.98 -6.11 2.01
CA CYS A 32 -3.17 -7.40 2.69
C CYS A 32 -4.66 -7.67 2.98
N MET A 33 -5.39 -6.66 3.44
CA MET A 33 -6.82 -6.76 3.69
C MET A 33 -7.61 -7.05 2.40
N ALA A 34 -7.33 -6.29 1.33
CA ALA A 34 -7.98 -6.47 0.03
C ALA A 34 -7.67 -7.83 -0.62
N ALA A 35 -6.47 -8.36 -0.37
CA ALA A 35 -6.04 -9.67 -0.87
C ALA A 35 -6.45 -10.84 0.04
N GLY A 36 -7.04 -10.57 1.22
CA GLY A 36 -7.40 -11.61 2.18
C GLY A 36 -6.20 -12.38 2.75
N ILE A 37 -5.03 -11.75 2.83
CA ILE A 37 -3.78 -12.37 3.31
C ILE A 37 -3.31 -11.72 4.60
N ASP A 38 -2.53 -12.46 5.37
CA ASP A 38 -1.94 -11.95 6.59
C ASP A 38 -0.79 -10.96 6.31
N SER A 39 -0.65 -9.98 7.21
CA SER A 39 0.40 -8.95 7.15
C SER A 39 1.84 -9.49 7.11
N THR A 40 2.06 -10.73 7.55
CA THR A 40 3.36 -11.41 7.39
C THR A 40 3.80 -11.56 5.95
N ALA A 41 2.90 -11.48 4.97
CA ALA A 41 3.25 -11.45 3.54
C ALA A 41 4.22 -10.31 3.18
N ILE A 42 4.16 -9.18 3.90
CA ILE A 42 5.02 -8.01 3.73
C ILE A 42 6.49 -8.35 4.02
N ARG A 43 6.78 -9.38 4.82
CA ARG A 43 8.15 -9.81 5.14
C ARG A 43 8.94 -10.29 3.91
N LYS A 44 8.24 -10.70 2.84
CA LYS A 44 8.85 -11.15 1.58
C LYS A 44 9.28 -10.00 0.68
N LEU A 45 8.86 -8.77 0.97
CA LEU A 45 9.26 -7.60 0.21
C LEU A 45 10.73 -7.28 0.47
N ASP A 46 11.39 -6.78 -0.56
CA ASP A 46 12.74 -6.25 -0.44
C ASP A 46 12.75 -4.92 0.31
N GLU A 47 13.92 -4.47 0.76
CA GLU A 47 14.02 -3.27 1.60
C GLU A 47 13.67 -1.98 0.86
N ASP A 48 13.89 -1.94 -0.46
CA ASP A 48 13.48 -0.85 -1.34
C ASP A 48 12.00 -0.90 -1.75
N GLU A 49 11.29 -2.00 -1.44
CA GLU A 49 9.84 -2.14 -1.61
C GLU A 49 9.05 -1.84 -0.33
N LYS A 50 9.76 -1.57 0.79
CA LYS A 50 9.15 -1.18 2.07
C LYS A 50 9.31 0.32 2.24
N GLY A 51 8.18 1.02 2.27
CA GLY A 51 8.18 2.45 2.57
C GLY A 51 8.70 2.64 3.99
N GLN A 52 9.79 3.40 4.17
CA GLN A 52 10.28 3.74 5.50
C GLN A 52 9.30 4.70 6.18
N ALA A 53 8.24 4.16 6.78
CA ALA A 53 7.37 4.93 7.65
C ALA A 53 8.14 5.26 8.94
N ARG A 54 8.50 6.53 9.11
CA ARG A 54 8.77 7.12 10.43
C ARG A 54 7.55 7.88 10.90
#